data_AF-A0A662TTX4-F1
#
_entry.id   AF-A0A662TTX4-F1
#
_cell.length_a   1.000
_cell.length_b   1.000
_cell.length_c   1.000
_cell.angle_alpha   90.00
_cell.angle_beta   90.00
_cell.angle_gamma   90.00
#
_symmetry.space_group_name_H-M   'P 1'
#
loop_
_entity.id
_entity.type
_entity.pdbx_description
1 polymer ?
#
loop_
_entity_poly.entity_id
_entity_poly.type
_entity_poly.pdbx_seq_one_letter_code
_entity_poly.pdbx_strand_id
1 'polypeptide(L)'
;LKHGNVEIPLKKLKKFRVEGCNYCPDYTCWHSDISAGSIGSPEGWTTLIVRSEKGETLLRKAVEKEYIEIGKATSEDITRIEKYALKKFNQA
;
A
#
# COMPACT_ATOMS: atom_id res chain seq x y z
N LEU A 1 7.70 25.93 -16.80
CA LEU A 1 7.78 24.46 -16.60
C LEU A 1 7.01 23.80 -17.73
N LYS A 2 7.65 22.94 -18.52
CA LYS A 2 6.93 22.16 -19.56
C LYS A 2 5.93 21.26 -18.83
N HIS A 3 4.64 21.38 -19.15
CA HIS A 3 3.58 20.59 -18.55
C HIS A 3 3.64 19.18 -19.17
N GLY A 4 4.29 18.25 -18.49
CA GLY A 4 4.46 16.87 -18.93
C GLY A 4 5.01 15.99 -17.81
N ASN A 5 4.81 14.68 -17.92
CA ASN A 5 5.29 13.71 -16.94
C ASN A 5 6.83 13.62 -16.98
N VAL A 6 7.47 13.72 -15.81
CA VAL A 6 8.91 13.58 -15.65
C VAL A 6 9.18 12.34 -14.79
N GLU A 7 9.85 11.34 -15.36
CA GLU A 7 10.24 10.14 -14.64
C GLU A 7 11.63 10.30 -14.04
N ILE A 8 11.74 10.05 -12.73
CA ILE A 8 13.02 10.08 -12.01
C ILE A 8 13.30 8.68 -11.43
N PRO A 9 14.46 8.06 -11.72
CA PRO A 9 14.78 6.75 -11.18
C PRO A 9 14.84 6.76 -9.64
N LEU A 10 14.07 5.87 -9.01
CA LEU A 10 13.98 5.76 -7.54
C LEU A 10 15.35 5.57 -6.86
N LYS A 11 16.29 4.89 -7.53
CA LYS A 11 17.67 4.72 -7.03
C LYS A 11 18.37 6.05 -6.75
N LYS A 12 18.13 7.10 -7.55
CA LYS A 12 18.72 8.44 -7.36
C LYS A 12 18.14 9.16 -6.14
N LEU A 13 16.92 8.79 -5.72
CA LEU A 13 16.21 9.43 -4.62
C LEU A 13 16.59 8.87 -3.24
N LYS A 14 17.22 7.69 -3.18
CA LYS A 14 17.59 7.01 -1.92
C LYS A 14 18.38 7.90 -0.95
N LYS A 15 19.28 8.74 -1.46
CA LYS A 15 20.12 9.65 -0.66
C LYS A 15 19.36 10.76 0.06
N PHE A 16 18.12 11.02 -0.34
CA PHE A 16 17.25 12.04 0.26
C PHE A 16 16.24 11.45 1.26
N ARG A 17 16.31 10.14 1.51
CA ARG A 17 15.47 9.46 2.51
C ARG A 17 15.87 9.93 3.92
N VAL A 18 14.88 10.21 4.75
CA VAL A 18 15.10 10.46 6.19
C VAL A 18 15.69 9.21 6.84
N GLU A 19 16.74 9.38 7.65
CA GLU A 19 17.51 8.27 8.23
C GLU A 19 16.64 7.28 9.02
N GLY A 20 15.68 7.77 9.80
CA GLY A 20 14.75 6.92 10.56
C GLY A 20 13.94 5.94 9.71
N CYS A 21 13.69 6.26 8.44
CA CYS A 21 12.98 5.34 7.54
C CYS A 21 13.77 4.08 7.19
N ASN A 22 15.09 4.07 7.39
CA ASN A 22 15.91 2.88 7.15
C ASN A 22 15.58 1.77 8.15
N TYR A 23 15.26 2.12 9.40
CA TYR A 23 15.04 1.18 10.48
C TYR A 23 13.57 0.79 10.68
N CYS A 24 12.66 1.38 9.92
CA CYS A 24 11.22 1.09 10.04
C CYS A 24 10.92 -0.26 9.35
N PRO A 25 10.49 -1.30 10.10
CA PRO A 25 10.20 -2.61 9.51
C PRO A 25 8.80 -2.67 8.89
N ASP A 26 7.95 -1.67 9.13
CA ASP A 26 6.54 -1.71 8.76
C ASP A 26 6.30 -1.18 7.34
N TYR A 27 5.87 -2.05 6.44
CA TYR A 27 5.50 -1.69 5.07
C TYR A 27 4.00 -1.51 4.86
N THR A 28 3.18 -2.29 5.57
CA THR A 28 1.74 -2.42 5.31
C THR A 28 0.88 -1.84 6.43
N CYS A 29 1.46 -1.02 7.31
CA CYS A 29 0.78 -0.44 8.46
C CYS A 29 0.09 -1.52 9.31
N TRP A 30 0.87 -2.48 9.81
CA TRP A 30 0.33 -3.72 10.39
C TRP A 30 -0.60 -3.54 11.61
N HIS A 31 -0.60 -2.35 12.22
CA HIS A 31 -1.36 -2.01 13.43
C HIS A 31 -2.66 -1.24 13.13
N SER A 32 -2.94 -0.94 11.86
CA SER A 32 -4.18 -0.26 11.47
C SER A 32 -5.36 -1.23 11.38
N ASP A 33 -6.57 -0.76 11.63
CA ASP A 33 -7.81 -1.49 11.33
C ASP A 33 -7.97 -1.78 9.83
N ILE A 34 -7.62 -0.81 8.97
CA ILE A 34 -7.58 -0.89 7.51
C ILE A 34 -6.32 -0.20 7.01
N SER A 35 -5.54 -0.89 6.19
CA SER A 35 -4.39 -0.32 5.48
C SER A 35 -4.74 -0.11 4.00
N ALA A 36 -4.30 0.99 3.39
CA ALA A 36 -4.57 1.33 1.99
C ALA A 36 -3.27 1.60 1.22
N GLY A 37 -3.10 0.99 0.04
CA GLY A 37 -1.90 1.15 -0.78
C GLY A 37 -2.11 0.80 -2.25
N SER A 38 -1.15 1.13 -3.11
CA SER A 38 -1.28 0.92 -4.57
C SER A 38 -0.75 -0.43 -5.07
N ILE A 39 0.19 -1.03 -4.35
CA ILE A 39 0.79 -2.31 -4.75
C ILE A 39 -0.19 -3.45 -4.47
N GLY A 40 -0.42 -4.29 -5.49
CA GLY A 40 -1.43 -5.35 -5.43
C GLY A 40 -2.76 -4.94 -6.09
N SER A 41 -2.82 -3.77 -6.73
CA SER A 41 -3.99 -3.33 -7.49
C SER A 41 -3.58 -2.75 -8.86
N PRO A 42 -4.51 -2.76 -9.83
CA PRO A 42 -4.32 -2.07 -11.10
C PRO A 42 -4.38 -0.54 -10.94
N GLU A 43 -4.06 0.19 -12.00
CA GLU A 43 -4.20 1.65 -12.03
C GLU A 43 -5.64 2.08 -11.76
N GLY A 44 -5.81 3.15 -10.98
CA GLY A 44 -7.12 3.62 -10.53
C GLY A 44 -7.70 2.87 -9.33
N TRP A 45 -7.08 1.78 -8.88
CA TRP A 45 -7.52 0.99 -7.74
C TRP A 45 -6.59 1.10 -6.54
N THR A 46 -7.13 0.83 -5.35
CA THR A 46 -6.39 0.79 -4.09
C THR A 46 -6.54 -0.58 -3.46
N THR A 47 -5.43 -1.18 -3.06
CA THR A 47 -5.38 -2.39 -2.26
C THR A 47 -5.74 -2.03 -0.82
N LEU A 48 -6.74 -2.73 -0.26
CA LEU A 48 -7.11 -2.64 1.14
C LEU A 48 -6.74 -3.91 1.89
N ILE A 49 -6.05 -3.78 3.03
CA ILE A 49 -5.81 -4.88 3.97
C ILE A 49 -6.63 -4.59 5.23
N VAL A 50 -7.63 -5.41 5.49
CA VAL A 50 -8.51 -5.29 6.66
C VAL A 50 -8.02 -6.24 7.76
N ARG A 51 -7.87 -5.75 8.98
CA ARG A 51 -7.26 -6.51 10.09
C ARG A 51 -8.18 -6.69 11.29
N SER A 52 -9.05 -5.72 11.56
CA SER A 52 -9.91 -5.74 12.75
C SER A 52 -11.39 -5.81 12.37
N GLU A 53 -12.21 -6.26 13.31
CA GLU A 53 -13.67 -6.29 13.18
C GLU A 53 -14.26 -4.90 12.93
N LYS A 54 -13.64 -3.86 13.52
CA LYS A 54 -14.02 -2.47 13.28
C LYS A 54 -13.74 -2.06 11.83
N GLY A 55 -12.57 -2.42 11.31
CA GLY A 55 -12.20 -2.19 9.92
C GLY A 55 -13.12 -2.91 8.95
N GLU A 56 -13.43 -4.18 9.22
CA GLU A 56 -14.35 -4.98 8.41
C GLU A 56 -15.76 -4.37 8.40
N THR A 57 -16.29 -4.01 9.57
CA THR A 57 -17.59 -3.36 9.69
C THR A 57 -17.64 -2.03 8.93
N LEU A 58 -16.58 -1.23 9.02
CA LEU A 58 -16.50 0.05 8.31
C LEU A 58 -16.46 -0.15 6.79
N LEU A 59 -15.64 -1.10 6.32
CA LEU A 59 -15.53 -1.40 4.90
C LEU A 59 -16.87 -1.86 4.32
N ARG A 60 -17.55 -2.78 5.02
CA ARG A 60 -18.86 -3.29 4.58
C ARG A 60 -19.89 -2.18 4.47
N LYS A 61 -19.94 -1.27 5.46
CA LYS A 61 -20.84 -0.10 5.42
C LYS A 61 -20.51 0.87 4.28
N ALA A 62 -19.23 1.03 3.94
CA ALA A 62 -18.82 1.90 2.83
C ALA A 62 -19.29 1.33 1.48
N VAL A 63 -19.22 0.01 1.31
CA VAL A 63 -19.73 -0.71 0.13
C VAL A 63 -21.25 -0.65 0.07
N GLU A 64 -21.94 -0.96 1.18
CA GLU A 64 -23.41 -0.90 1.27
C GLU A 64 -23.98 0.49 0.96
N LYS A 65 -23.21 1.55 1.25
CA LYS A 65 -23.55 2.95 0.93
C LYS A 65 -23.04 3.43 -0.43
N GLU A 66 -22.46 2.53 -1.22
CA GLU A 66 -21.94 2.83 -2.57
C GLU A 66 -20.86 3.93 -2.59
N TYR A 67 -20.13 4.13 -1.49
CA TYR A 67 -19.01 5.07 -1.44
C TYR A 67 -17.77 4.54 -2.17
N ILE A 68 -17.65 3.21 -2.23
CA ILE A 68 -16.56 2.51 -2.90
C ILE A 68 -17.11 1.24 -3.57
N GLU A 69 -16.40 0.77 -4.59
CA GLU A 69 -16.53 -0.57 -5.13
C GLU A 69 -15.36 -1.45 -4.67
N ILE A 70 -15.58 -2.77 -4.61
CA ILE A 70 -14.55 -3.75 -4.23
C ILE A 70 -14.34 -4.75 -5.36
N GLY A 71 -13.10 -4.87 -5.81
CA GLY A 71 -12.62 -5.94 -6.66
C GLY A 71 -12.07 -7.12 -5.86
N LYS A 72 -11.81 -8.25 -6.54
CA LYS A 72 -11.15 -9.40 -5.93
C LYS A 72 -9.64 -9.27 -6.05
N ALA A 73 -8.93 -9.43 -4.94
CA ALA A 73 -7.48 -9.60 -4.95
C ALA A 73 -7.12 -11.06 -5.26
N THR A 74 -6.01 -11.29 -5.98
CA THR A 74 -5.50 -12.64 -6.24
C THR A 74 -4.30 -12.98 -5.33
N SER A 75 -3.91 -14.25 -5.32
CA SER A 75 -2.70 -14.69 -4.61
C SER A 75 -1.42 -14.01 -5.14
N GLU A 76 -1.39 -13.69 -6.44
CA GLU A 76 -0.29 -12.97 -7.08
C GLU A 76 -0.20 -11.51 -6.59
N ASP A 77 -1.35 -10.87 -6.36
CA ASP A 77 -1.40 -9.53 -5.78
C ASP A 77 -0.84 -9.51 -4.35
N ILE A 78 -1.21 -10.50 -3.54
CA ILE A 78 -0.68 -10.70 -2.18
C ILE A 78 0.84 -10.93 -2.25
N THR A 79 1.29 -11.82 -3.13
CA THR A 79 2.73 -12.12 -3.32
C THR A 79 3.54 -10.87 -3.67
N ARG A 80 2.98 -9.95 -4.48
CA ARG A 80 3.64 -8.66 -4.78
C ARG A 80 3.80 -7.81 -3.54
N ILE A 81 2.77 -7.74 -2.69
CA ILE A 81 2.81 -6.97 -1.43
C ILE A 81 3.88 -7.56 -0.49
N GLU A 82 3.87 -8.88 -0.31
CA GLU A 82 4.84 -9.60 0.52
C GLU A 82 6.28 -9.35 0.07
N LYS A 83 6.55 -9.41 -1.23
CA LYS A 83 7.87 -9.13 -1.80
C LYS A 83 8.43 -7.77 -1.34
N TYR A 84 7.60 -6.72 -1.36
CA TYR A 84 8.04 -5.38 -0.94
C TYR A 84 8.07 -5.22 0.58
N ALA A 85 7.16 -5.89 1.30
CA ALA A 85 7.18 -5.93 2.76
C ALA A 85 8.48 -6.55 3.28
N LEU A 86 8.84 -7.73 2.79
CA LEU A 86 10.09 -8.42 3.13
C LEU A 86 11.31 -7.59 2.74
N LYS A 87 11.27 -6.93 1.57
CA LYS A 87 12.35 -6.04 1.14
C LYS A 87 12.54 -4.84 2.06
N LYS A 88 11.46 -4.29 2.65
CA LYS A 88 11.57 -3.21 3.65
C LYS A 88 12.06 -3.75 4.99
N PHE A 89 11.51 -4.87 5.44
CA PHE A 89 11.91 -5.54 6.68
C PHE A 89 13.40 -5.87 6.70
N ASN A 90 13.94 -6.42 5.61
CA ASN A 90 15.36 -6.77 5.48
C ASN A 90 16.28 -5.58 5.15
N GLN A 91 15.74 -4.37 5.00
CA GLN A 91 16.52 -3.13 4.83
C GLN A 91 16.77 -2.41 6.16
N ALA A 92 16.00 -2.76 7.20
CA ALA A 92 16.19 -2.32 8.57
C ALA A 92 17.30 -3.12 9.25
#